data_AF-A0A170YVM8-F1
#
_entry.id   AF-A0A170YVM8-F1
#
_cell.length_a   1.000
_cell.length_b   1.000
_cell.length_c   1.000
_cell.angle_alpha   90.00
_cell.angle_beta   90.00
_cell.angle_gamma   90.00
#
_symmetry.space_group_name_H-M   'P 1'
#
loop_
_entity.id
_entity.type
_entity.pdbx_description
1 polymer ?
#
loop_
_entity_poly.entity_id
_entity_poly.type
_entity_poly.pdbx_seq_one_letter_code
_entity_poly.pdbx_strand_id
1 'polypeptide(L)'
;SKQIDVSYFAAGIMAHLAAEGNHAWTNCEVPRSIILQELGEVVISWDPPEGEMVAYRSFYPFISLLACNDAPQVQLWAVWAIHHVCTKNPQRYCPMLEVEQGSAMLNSMWADTSVDPRVREICGHIRSLLGTYGGIAVHRKSNHPSAR
;
A
#
# COMPACT_ATOMS: atom_id res chain seq x y z
N SER A 1 -10.54 15.76 -0.22
CA SER A 1 -11.78 15.58 0.57
C SER A 1 -11.69 16.39 1.85
N LYS A 2 -12.78 16.97 2.37
CA LYS A 2 -12.79 17.69 3.67
C LYS A 2 -12.52 16.75 4.88
N GLN A 3 -12.58 15.44 4.68
CA GLN A 3 -12.23 14.38 5.63
C GLN A 3 -11.54 13.22 4.87
N ILE A 4 -10.25 13.42 4.56
CA ILE A 4 -9.44 12.43 3.82
C ILE A 4 -9.28 11.13 4.61
N ASP A 5 -9.24 11.19 5.94
CA ASP A 5 -9.24 10.05 6.86
C ASP A 5 -10.44 9.12 6.64
N VAL A 6 -11.65 9.67 6.64
CA VAL A 6 -12.88 8.89 6.38
C VAL A 6 -12.87 8.31 4.96
N SER A 7 -12.48 9.14 3.98
CA SER A 7 -12.43 8.73 2.57
C SER A 7 -11.42 7.61 2.34
N TYR A 8 -10.29 7.66 3.04
CA TYR A 8 -9.23 6.67 3.01
C TYR A 8 -9.71 5.30 3.50
N PHE A 9 -10.41 5.27 4.64
CA PHE A 9 -10.94 4.02 5.18
C PHE A 9 -12.07 3.46 4.32
N ALA A 10 -12.98 4.31 3.83
CA ALA A 10 -14.06 3.89 2.94
C ALA A 10 -13.50 3.28 1.64
N ALA A 11 -12.54 3.95 1.00
CA ALA A 11 -11.85 3.43 -0.17
C ALA A 11 -11.13 2.10 0.12
N GLY A 12 -10.57 1.93 1.32
CA GLY A 12 -9.95 0.67 1.74
C GLY A 12 -10.93 -0.49 1.83
N ILE A 13 -12.12 -0.26 2.37
CA ILE A 13 -13.20 -1.26 2.37
C ILE A 13 -13.57 -1.61 0.93
N MET A 14 -13.77 -0.60 0.08
CA MET A 14 -14.13 -0.82 -1.33
C MET A 14 -13.02 -1.57 -2.09
N ALA A 15 -11.75 -1.29 -1.82
CA ALA A 15 -10.62 -2.00 -2.42
C ALA A 15 -10.63 -3.48 -2.06
N HIS A 16 -10.89 -3.84 -0.80
CA HIS A 16 -11.00 -5.24 -0.38
C HIS A 16 -12.21 -5.93 -1.01
N LEU A 17 -13.37 -5.28 -1.03
CA LEU A 17 -14.56 -5.85 -1.69
C LEU A 17 -14.34 -6.04 -3.20
N ALA A 18 -13.68 -5.09 -3.85
CA ALA A 18 -13.36 -5.18 -5.28
C ALA A 18 -12.29 -6.25 -5.58
N ALA A 19 -11.43 -6.58 -4.62
CA ALA A 19 -10.41 -7.62 -4.74
C ALA A 19 -11.00 -9.05 -4.78
N GLU A 20 -12.23 -9.25 -4.31
CA GLU A 20 -12.94 -10.53 -4.41
C GLU A 20 -13.24 -10.92 -5.88
N GLY A 21 -13.04 -10.03 -6.85
CA GLY A 21 -13.13 -10.36 -8.28
C GLY A 21 -14.56 -10.47 -8.80
N ASN A 22 -14.72 -10.66 -10.11
CA ASN A 22 -16.02 -10.52 -10.79
C ASN A 22 -17.14 -11.44 -10.24
N HIS A 23 -16.78 -12.63 -9.72
CA HIS A 23 -17.77 -13.59 -9.23
C HIS A 23 -18.55 -13.04 -8.02
N ALA A 24 -17.87 -12.35 -7.09
CA ALA A 24 -18.49 -11.75 -5.90
C ALA A 24 -19.45 -10.59 -6.25
N TRP A 25 -19.37 -10.06 -7.47
CA TRP A 25 -20.12 -8.90 -7.93
C TRP A 25 -21.26 -9.23 -8.90
N THR A 26 -21.51 -10.52 -9.19
CA THR A 26 -22.45 -10.95 -10.24
C THR A 26 -23.90 -10.48 -10.01
N ASN A 27 -24.32 -10.34 -8.76
CA ASN A 27 -25.69 -9.95 -8.38
C ASN A 27 -25.76 -8.58 -7.68
N CYS A 28 -24.69 -7.78 -7.78
CA CYS A 28 -24.68 -6.44 -7.21
C CYS A 28 -25.39 -5.45 -8.14
N GLU A 29 -26.15 -4.52 -7.56
CA GLU A 29 -26.80 -3.44 -8.31
C GLU A 29 -25.77 -2.54 -9.01
N VAL A 30 -24.63 -2.30 -8.36
CA VAL A 30 -23.51 -1.54 -8.91
C VAL A 30 -22.45 -2.50 -9.47
N PRO A 31 -22.09 -2.39 -10.76
CA PRO A 31 -21.04 -3.22 -11.34
C PRO A 31 -19.67 -2.96 -10.73
N ARG A 32 -18.85 -4.02 -10.60
CA ARG A 32 -17.46 -3.93 -10.11
C ARG A 32 -16.63 -2.90 -10.88
N SER A 33 -16.83 -2.79 -12.19
CA SER A 33 -16.09 -1.84 -13.04
C SER A 33 -16.33 -0.38 -12.65
N ILE A 34 -17.56 -0.02 -12.25
CA ILE A 34 -17.88 1.33 -11.78
C ILE A 34 -17.15 1.61 -10.47
N ILE A 35 -17.18 0.66 -9.53
CA ILE A 35 -16.47 0.78 -8.25
C ILE A 35 -14.96 0.92 -8.45
N LEU A 36 -14.37 0.12 -9.34
CA LEU A 36 -12.95 0.22 -9.66
C LEU A 36 -12.60 1.59 -10.27
N GLN A 37 -13.43 2.10 -11.17
CA GLN A 37 -13.23 3.42 -11.76
C GLN A 37 -13.25 4.52 -10.68
N GLU A 38 -14.31 4.56 -9.86
CA GLU A 38 -14.46 5.56 -8.79
C GLU A 38 -13.33 5.45 -7.75
N LEU A 39 -12.92 4.24 -7.39
CA LEU A 39 -11.79 4.00 -6.48
C LEU A 39 -10.49 4.57 -7.05
N GLY A 40 -10.22 4.35 -8.34
CA GLY A 40 -9.05 4.91 -9.01
C GLY A 40 -9.06 6.43 -9.01
N GLU A 41 -10.19 7.03 -9.39
CA GLU A 41 -10.39 8.48 -9.45
C GLU A 41 -10.25 9.15 -8.07
N VAL A 42 -10.82 8.55 -7.02
CA VAL A 42 -10.75 9.14 -5.68
C VAL A 42 -9.34 9.06 -5.11
N VAL A 43 -8.61 7.95 -5.29
CA VAL A 43 -7.25 7.79 -4.74
C VAL A 43 -6.27 8.77 -5.38
N ILE A 44 -6.35 8.99 -6.70
CA ILE A 44 -5.46 9.95 -7.38
C ILE A 44 -5.80 11.41 -7.06
N SER A 45 -7.01 11.69 -6.57
CA SER A 45 -7.44 13.05 -6.23
C SER A 45 -6.92 13.56 -4.88
N TRP A 46 -6.27 12.70 -4.10
CA TRP A 46 -5.88 13.02 -2.73
C TRP A 46 -4.51 13.69 -2.66
N ASP A 47 -4.49 14.86 -2.03
CA ASP A 47 -3.27 15.40 -1.43
C ASP A 47 -2.93 14.61 -0.16
N PRO A 48 -1.72 14.03 -0.05
CA PRO A 48 -1.32 13.34 1.17
C PRO A 48 -1.39 14.29 2.38
N PRO A 49 -2.01 13.89 3.49
CA PRO A 49 -2.12 14.74 4.67
C PRO A 49 -0.73 15.00 5.27
N GLU A 50 -0.55 16.12 5.97
CA GLU A 50 0.74 16.47 6.59
C GLU A 50 1.11 15.55 7.77
N GLY A 51 0.12 15.10 8.54
CA GLY A 51 0.31 14.23 9.71
C GLY A 51 0.10 12.74 9.46
N GLU A 52 0.39 11.93 10.48
CA GLU A 52 -0.01 10.51 10.54
C GLU A 52 -1.52 10.42 10.75
N MET A 53 -2.24 9.73 9.86
CA MET A 53 -3.69 9.50 10.01
C MET A 53 -4.02 8.20 10.73
N VAL A 54 -3.14 7.21 10.59
CA VAL A 54 -3.45 5.83 10.93
C VAL A 54 -2.16 5.10 11.29
N ALA A 55 -2.28 4.14 12.21
CA ALA A 55 -1.21 3.24 12.56
C ALA A 55 -1.57 1.78 12.27
N TYR A 56 -0.62 1.05 11.70
CA TYR A 56 -0.76 -0.38 11.42
C TYR A 56 0.19 -1.24 12.25
N ARG A 57 -0.22 -2.49 12.43
CA ARG A 57 0.56 -3.54 13.10
C ARG A 57 1.14 -4.57 12.12
N SER A 58 0.66 -4.57 10.88
CA SER A 58 1.13 -5.43 9.79
C SER A 58 0.77 -4.81 8.43
N PHE A 59 1.57 -5.12 7.41
CA PHE A 59 1.32 -4.81 6.01
C PHE A 59 0.56 -5.90 5.25
N TYR A 60 0.33 -7.07 5.85
CA TYR A 60 -0.36 -8.18 5.19
C TYR A 60 -1.68 -7.79 4.48
N PRO A 61 -2.57 -6.94 5.07
CA PRO A 61 -3.79 -6.50 4.38
C PRO A 61 -3.55 -5.66 3.12
N PHE A 62 -2.40 -4.99 3.02
CA PHE A 62 -2.03 -4.24 1.81
C PHE A 62 -1.34 -5.14 0.79
N ILE A 63 -0.44 -6.01 1.26
CA ILE A 63 0.31 -6.96 0.42
C ILE A 63 -0.66 -7.90 -0.32
N SER A 64 -1.74 -8.36 0.32
CA SER A 64 -2.77 -9.17 -0.36
C SER A 64 -3.41 -8.43 -1.54
N LEU A 65 -3.66 -7.12 -1.41
CA LEU A 65 -4.25 -6.31 -2.47
C LEU A 65 -3.28 -6.02 -3.61
N LEU A 66 -1.97 -5.95 -3.34
CA LEU A 66 -0.96 -5.80 -4.38
C LEU A 66 -0.99 -6.97 -5.39
N ALA A 67 -1.48 -8.14 -4.98
CA ALA A 67 -1.59 -9.32 -5.85
C ALA A 67 -2.80 -9.28 -6.82
N CYS A 68 -3.67 -8.27 -6.70
CA CYS A 68 -4.88 -8.11 -7.53
C CYS A 68 -4.53 -7.57 -8.93
N ASN A 69 -3.90 -8.39 -9.76
CA ASN A 69 -3.36 -7.99 -11.07
C ASN A 69 -4.44 -7.60 -12.10
N ASP A 70 -5.69 -8.01 -11.90
CA ASP A 70 -6.82 -7.66 -12.77
C ASP A 70 -7.47 -6.30 -12.42
N ALA A 71 -7.04 -5.66 -11.31
CA ALA A 71 -7.60 -4.40 -10.83
C ALA A 71 -6.52 -3.45 -10.32
N PRO A 72 -5.87 -2.69 -11.21
CA PRO A 72 -4.83 -1.73 -10.83
C PRO A 72 -5.27 -0.67 -9.82
N GLN A 73 -6.57 -0.35 -9.75
CA GLN A 73 -7.13 0.63 -8.81
C GLN A 73 -7.10 0.11 -7.36
N VAL A 74 -7.23 -1.21 -7.18
CA VAL A 74 -7.05 -1.87 -5.87
C VAL A 74 -5.57 -1.78 -5.46
N GLN A 75 -4.66 -2.10 -6.38
CA GLN A 75 -3.22 -1.96 -6.16
C GLN A 75 -2.84 -0.50 -5.85
N LEU A 76 -3.47 0.46 -6.54
CA LEU A 76 -3.24 1.89 -6.38
C LEU A 76 -3.58 2.38 -4.97
N TRP A 77 -4.72 1.97 -4.42
CA TRP A 77 -5.05 2.25 -3.03
C TRP A 77 -4.01 1.66 -2.07
N ALA A 78 -3.61 0.41 -2.30
CA ALA A 78 -2.65 -0.29 -1.43
C ALA A 78 -1.27 0.40 -1.42
N VAL A 79 -0.72 0.75 -2.59
CA VAL A 79 0.57 1.46 -2.66
C VAL A 79 0.46 2.88 -2.10
N TRP A 80 -0.67 3.56 -2.28
CA TRP A 80 -0.90 4.88 -1.67
C TRP A 80 -0.86 4.79 -0.14
N ALA A 81 -1.56 3.80 0.44
CA ALA A 81 -1.59 3.56 1.87
C ALA A 81 -0.20 3.24 2.44
N ILE A 82 0.53 2.33 1.79
CA ILE A 82 1.91 1.99 2.16
C ILE A 82 2.80 3.24 2.11
N HIS A 83 2.73 3.99 1.01
CA HIS A 83 3.52 5.20 0.84
C HIS A 83 3.22 6.25 1.92
N HIS A 84 1.95 6.45 2.27
CA HIS A 84 1.55 7.36 3.33
C HIS A 84 2.23 7.01 4.66
N VAL A 85 2.05 5.78 5.15
CA VAL A 85 2.59 5.39 6.46
C VAL A 85 4.12 5.33 6.47
N CYS A 86 4.76 4.87 5.39
CA CYS A 86 6.21 4.91 5.24
C CYS A 86 6.76 6.34 5.20
N THR A 87 6.03 7.31 4.65
CA THR A 87 6.46 8.72 4.66
C THR A 87 6.31 9.35 6.04
N LYS A 88 5.23 9.02 6.77
CA LYS A 88 4.94 9.63 8.09
C LYS A 88 5.75 9.05 9.23
N ASN A 89 6.03 7.76 9.20
CA ASN A 89 6.82 7.10 10.23
C ASN A 89 7.77 6.04 9.63
N PRO A 90 8.76 6.48 8.83
CA PRO A 90 9.63 5.58 8.08
C PRO A 90 10.41 4.61 8.98
N GLN A 91 10.84 5.06 10.16
CA GLN A 91 11.62 4.25 11.09
C GLN A 91 10.83 3.06 11.65
N ARG A 92 9.49 3.18 11.72
CA ARG A 92 8.60 2.09 12.12
C ARG A 92 8.24 1.21 10.92
N TYR A 93 7.78 1.84 9.84
CA TYR A 93 7.09 1.12 8.77
C TYR A 93 8.03 0.54 7.71
N CYS A 94 9.13 1.21 7.36
CA CYS A 94 10.07 0.64 6.38
C CYS A 94 10.66 -0.71 6.87
N PRO A 95 11.13 -0.85 8.12
CA PRO A 95 11.55 -2.15 8.62
C PRO A 95 10.46 -3.22 8.65
N MET A 96 9.22 -2.84 9.01
CA MET A 96 8.10 -3.78 9.02
C MET A 96 7.80 -4.29 7.61
N LEU A 97 7.83 -3.40 6.62
CA LEU A 97 7.60 -3.74 5.22
C LEU A 97 8.69 -4.68 4.65
N GLU A 98 9.94 -4.51 5.09
CA GLU A 98 11.05 -5.43 4.76
C GLU A 98 10.83 -6.81 5.36
N VAL A 99 10.52 -6.88 6.66
CA VAL A 99 10.32 -8.16 7.38
C VAL A 99 9.16 -8.96 6.80
N GLU A 100 8.09 -8.29 6.37
CA GLU A 100 6.92 -8.92 5.76
C GLU A 100 7.07 -9.15 4.25
N GLN A 101 8.28 -8.98 3.69
CA GLN A 101 8.59 -9.19 2.26
C GLN A 101 7.81 -8.30 1.28
N GLY A 102 7.16 -7.23 1.77
CA GLY A 102 6.47 -6.27 0.91
C GLY A 102 7.44 -5.49 0.01
N SER A 103 8.68 -5.27 0.47
CA SER A 103 9.73 -4.63 -0.34
C SER A 103 10.05 -5.41 -1.61
N ALA A 104 10.13 -6.74 -1.54
CA ALA A 104 10.37 -7.61 -2.70
C ALA A 104 9.23 -7.49 -3.73
N MET A 105 7.98 -7.48 -3.26
CA MET A 105 6.81 -7.34 -4.12
C MET A 105 6.79 -5.97 -4.83
N LEU A 106 7.01 -4.88 -4.09
CA LEU A 106 7.07 -3.52 -4.65
C LEU A 106 8.22 -3.36 -5.65
N ASN A 107 9.36 -4.01 -5.40
CA ASN A 107 10.49 -4.04 -6.33
C ASN A 107 10.13 -4.72 -7.65
N SER A 108 9.44 -5.87 -7.58
CA SER A 108 8.94 -6.59 -8.75
C SER A 108 7.94 -5.73 -9.54
N MET A 109 6.95 -5.13 -8.86
CA MET A 109 5.92 -4.31 -9.50
C MET A 109 6.52 -3.07 -10.19
N TRP A 110 7.51 -2.42 -9.58
CA TRP A 110 8.20 -1.27 -10.19
C TRP A 110 8.96 -1.65 -11.47
N ALA A 111 9.60 -2.82 -11.48
CA ALA A 111 10.40 -3.31 -12.59
C ALA A 111 9.55 -3.80 -13.78
N ASP A 112 8.35 -4.30 -13.49
CA ASP A 112 7.41 -4.79 -14.50
C ASP A 112 6.73 -3.62 -15.23
N THR A 113 6.99 -3.48 -16.54
CA THR A 113 6.40 -2.43 -17.37
C THR A 113 4.93 -2.64 -17.69
N SER A 114 4.36 -3.82 -17.42
CA SER A 114 2.94 -4.10 -17.60
C SER A 114 2.06 -3.60 -16.44
N VAL A 115 2.65 -3.34 -15.27
CA VAL A 115 1.96 -2.75 -14.12
C VAL A 115 1.56 -1.31 -14.44
N ASP A 116 0.39 -0.89 -13.95
CA ASP A 116 -0.13 0.47 -14.16
C ASP A 116 0.92 1.54 -13.81
N PRO A 117 1.18 2.52 -14.70
CA PRO A 117 2.25 3.50 -14.49
C PRO A 117 2.16 4.27 -13.17
N ARG A 118 0.95 4.55 -12.67
CA ARG A 118 0.74 5.29 -11.41
C ARG A 118 1.10 4.42 -10.21
N VAL A 119 0.76 3.13 -10.28
CA VAL A 119 1.17 2.15 -9.25
C VAL A 119 2.69 2.05 -9.23
N ARG A 120 3.32 1.92 -10.41
CA ARG A 120 4.79 1.86 -10.54
C ARG A 120 5.49 3.10 -10.01
N GLU A 121 4.95 4.29 -10.29
CA GLU A 121 5.48 5.55 -9.77
C GLU A 121 5.52 5.56 -8.24
N ILE A 122 4.41 5.21 -7.58
CA ILE A 122 4.34 5.16 -6.12
C ILE A 122 5.27 4.06 -5.55
N CYS A 123 5.37 2.90 -6.21
CA CYS A 123 6.38 1.88 -5.85
C CYS A 123 7.80 2.47 -5.89
N GLY A 124 8.13 3.31 -6.86
CA GLY A 124 9.42 4.00 -6.95
C GLY A 124 9.69 4.94 -5.77
N HIS A 125 8.68 5.67 -5.32
CA HIS A 125 8.78 6.51 -4.12
C HIS A 125 9.00 5.68 -2.85
N ILE A 126 8.25 4.59 -2.66
CA ILE A 126 8.41 3.70 -1.50
C ILE A 126 9.80 3.06 -1.51
N ARG A 127 10.32 2.64 -2.67
CA ARG A 127 11.68 2.10 -2.81
C ARG A 127 12.76 3.08 -2.36
N SER A 128 12.60 4.37 -2.68
CA SER A 128 13.53 5.41 -2.24
C SER A 128 13.54 5.54 -0.71
N LEU A 129 12.36 5.45 -0.07
CA LEU A 129 12.25 5.42 1.40
C LEU A 129 12.92 4.17 1.99
N LEU A 130 12.70 2.99 1.40
CA LEU A 130 13.30 1.73 1.84
C LEU A 130 14.83 1.75 1.76
N GLY A 131 15.40 2.34 0.71
CA GLY A 131 16.86 2.52 0.59
C GLY A 131 17.46 3.36 1.72
N THR A 132 16.67 4.24 2.34
CA THR A 132 17.10 5.09 3.45
C THR A 132 16.83 4.47 4.82
N TYR A 133 15.67 3.82 5.00
CA TYR A 133 15.16 3.42 6.32
C TYR A 133 14.99 1.90 6.52
N GLY A 134 15.01 1.08 5.46
CA GLY A 134 14.78 -0.37 5.54
C GLY A 134 15.90 -1.13 6.25
N GLY A 135 17.16 -0.73 6.07
CA GLY A 135 18.33 -1.42 6.64
C GLY A 135 18.60 -1.15 8.13
N ILE A 136 17.98 -0.13 8.73
CA ILE A 136 18.28 0.33 10.09
C ILE A 136 17.90 -0.72 11.16
N ALA A 137 16.90 -1.57 10.89
CA ALA A 137 16.48 -2.61 11.83
C ALA A 137 17.38 -3.87 11.82
N VAL A 138 18.01 -4.18 10.70
CA VAL A 138 18.91 -5.36 10.60
C VAL A 138 20.16 -5.15 11.47
N HIS A 139 20.64 -3.91 11.58
CA HIS A 139 21.84 -3.57 12.36
C HIS A 139 21.59 -3.38 13.86
N ARG A 140 20.33 -3.31 14.32
CA ARG A 140 20.01 -3.22 15.76
C ARG A 140 19.89 -4.57 16.46
N LYS A 141 19.70 -5.67 15.74
CA LYS A 141 19.64 -7.02 16.33
C LYS A 141 21.02 -7.68 16.54
N SER A 142 22.11 -7.11 16.03
CA SER A 142 23.47 -7.68 16.17
C SER A 142 24.23 -7.22 17.42
N ASN A 143 23.68 -6.30 18.23
CA ASN A 143 24.33 -5.82 19.46
C ASN A 143 23.55 -6.29 20.71
N HIS A 144 23.64 -7.58 21.01
CA HIS A 144 23.51 -8.07 22.38
C HIS A 144 24.81 -8.78 22.75
N PRO A 145 25.64 -8.22 23.64
CA PRO A 145 26.74 -8.97 24.20
C PRO A 145 26.15 -10.05 25.11
N SER A 146 26.46 -11.30 24.82
CA SER A 146 26.25 -12.40 25.76
C SER A 146 26.94 -12.03 27.06
N ALA A 147 26.16 -11.75 28.11
CA ALA A 147 26.69 -11.63 29.46
C ALA A 147 27.31 -12.99 29.84
N ARG A 148 28.57 -12.93 30.29
CA ARG A 148 29.23 -14.00 31.04
C ARG A 148 28.79 -13.96 32.48
#